data_AF-A0A239GN11-F1
#
_entry.id   AF-A0A239GN11-F1
#
_cell.length_a   1.000
_cell.length_b   1.000
_cell.length_c   1.000
_cell.angle_alpha   90.00
_cell.angle_beta   90.00
_cell.angle_gamma   90.00
#
_symmetry.space_group_name_H-M   'P 1'
#
loop_
_entity.id
_entity.type
_entity.pdbx_description
1 polymer ?
#
loop_
_entity_poly.entity_id
_entity_poly.type
_entity_poly.pdbx_seq_one_letter_code
_entity_poly.pdbx_strand_id
1 'polypeptide(L)'
;MSSCSDIRFPLAKRAGLRVNAAAMSILAKIFTWWDGATVGTLLNSWKNGEQVGEDGLGNRYFRSRDGKRRWVLYKGSNDASRVPPEWHGWLHGTFDELPSEVLPAPRPWLAEPTPNLTGSLGAYRPAGALERGGHRAAATGDYEAWRPGAE
;
A
#
# COMPACT_ATOMS: atom_id res chain seq x y z
N MET A 1 7.61 9.61 71.13
CA MET A 1 8.29 10.86 70.72
C MET A 1 9.38 10.44 69.73
N SER A 2 9.45 10.83 68.47
CA SER A 2 8.65 11.63 67.54
C SER A 2 9.02 11.09 66.16
N SER A 3 8.08 10.53 65.41
CA SER A 3 7.54 11.14 64.18
C SER A 3 8.59 11.94 63.39
N CYS A 4 9.22 11.31 62.39
CA CYS A 4 9.96 12.02 61.33
C CYS A 4 9.03 12.09 60.11
N SER A 5 8.60 13.30 59.81
CA SER A 5 7.59 13.66 58.84
C SER A 5 8.05 13.50 57.40
N ASP A 6 7.27 12.75 56.62
CA ASP A 6 7.28 12.69 55.15
C ASP A 6 7.22 14.10 54.53
N ILE A 7 8.28 14.49 53.83
CA ILE A 7 8.27 15.69 52.97
C ILE A 7 7.68 15.29 51.62
N ARG A 8 6.38 15.51 51.47
CA ARG A 8 5.65 15.32 50.21
C ARG A 8 5.85 16.56 49.34
N PHE A 9 6.76 16.50 48.36
CA PHE A 9 6.88 17.54 47.33
C PHE A 9 5.63 17.52 46.43
N PRO A 10 4.95 18.66 46.19
CA PRO A 10 3.82 18.71 45.28
C PRO A 10 4.32 18.57 43.83
N LEU A 11 3.89 17.51 43.17
CA LEU A 11 4.13 17.28 41.74
C LEU A 11 3.40 18.37 40.94
N ALA A 12 4.13 19.38 40.47
CA ALA A 12 3.61 20.40 39.58
C ALA A 12 3.05 19.72 38.31
N LYS A 13 1.74 19.87 38.09
CA LYS A 13 1.09 19.43 36.85
C LYS A 13 1.68 20.22 35.69
N ARG A 14 2.55 19.57 34.89
CA ARG A 14 2.98 20.11 33.59
C ARG A 14 1.75 20.17 32.71
N ALA A 15 1.27 21.39 32.43
CA ALA A 15 0.28 21.63 31.39
C ALA A 15 0.90 21.21 30.05
N GLY A 16 0.55 20.00 29.59
CA GLY A 16 0.89 19.55 28.25
C GLY A 16 0.23 20.49 27.25
N LEU A 17 1.05 21.19 26.47
CA LEU A 17 0.58 21.98 25.34
C LEU A 17 -0.18 21.02 24.41
N ARG A 18 -1.49 21.21 24.28
CA ARG A 18 -2.29 20.47 23.27
C ARG A 18 -1.85 20.99 21.91
N VAL A 19 -0.96 20.24 21.26
CA VAL A 19 -0.65 20.45 19.84
C VAL A 19 -1.94 20.13 19.09
N ASN A 20 -2.63 21.17 18.64
CA ASN A 20 -3.86 21.06 17.86
C ASN A 20 -3.56 20.32 16.54
N ALA A 21 -3.97 19.05 16.45
CA ALA A 21 -3.72 18.15 15.32
C ALA A 21 -4.25 18.65 13.95
N ALA A 22 -5.10 19.68 13.93
CA ALA A 22 -5.70 20.21 12.71
C ALA A 22 -4.71 21.01 11.83
N ALA A 23 -3.66 21.62 12.41
CA ALA A 23 -2.69 22.43 11.65
C ALA A 23 -1.64 21.58 10.90
N MET A 24 -1.51 20.30 11.23
CA MET A 24 -0.53 19.37 10.64
C MET A 24 -0.98 18.78 9.28
N SER A 25 -2.07 19.28 8.67
CA SER A 25 -2.66 18.66 7.47
C SER A 25 -2.51 19.47 6.18
N ILE A 26 -2.39 20.81 6.24
CA ILE A 26 -2.36 21.67 5.04
C ILE A 26 -0.93 21.95 4.60
N LEU A 27 -0.04 22.32 5.54
CA LEU A 27 1.38 22.57 5.26
C LEU A 27 2.12 21.29 4.87
N ALA A 28 1.77 20.15 5.50
CA ALA A 28 2.30 18.85 5.12
C ALA A 28 1.97 18.53 3.65
N LYS A 29 0.72 18.74 3.20
CA LYS A 29 0.28 18.46 1.81
C LYS A 29 0.95 19.30 0.72
N ILE A 30 1.50 20.48 1.06
CA ILE A 30 2.31 21.28 0.12
C ILE A 30 3.67 20.62 -0.09
N PHE A 31 4.28 20.11 0.97
CA PHE A 31 5.58 19.44 0.90
C PHE A 31 5.50 17.96 0.60
N THR A 32 4.38 17.27 0.83
CA THR A 32 4.16 15.84 0.54
C THR A 32 3.22 15.64 -0.64
N TRP A 33 3.42 16.39 -1.72
CA TRP A 33 2.64 16.24 -2.97
C TRP A 33 2.78 14.84 -3.61
N TRP A 34 3.73 14.03 -3.15
CA TRP A 34 3.88 12.61 -3.48
C TRP A 34 3.01 11.67 -2.63
N ASP A 35 2.49 12.13 -1.48
CA ASP A 35 1.77 11.30 -0.51
C ASP A 35 0.25 11.40 -0.71
N GLY A 36 -0.18 10.88 -1.86
CA GLY A 36 -1.59 10.75 -2.24
C GLY A 36 -2.12 11.84 -3.18
N ALA A 37 -3.44 11.85 -3.37
CA ALA A 37 -4.09 12.82 -4.25
C ALA A 37 -3.91 14.25 -3.72
N THR A 38 -3.19 15.07 -4.48
CA THR A 38 -3.03 16.50 -4.21
C THR A 38 -4.42 17.16 -4.09
N VAL A 39 -4.56 18.18 -3.22
CA VAL A 39 -5.85 18.87 -3.01
C VAL A 39 -6.44 19.38 -4.35
N GLY A 40 -5.59 19.81 -5.28
CA GLY A 40 -6.01 20.18 -6.64
C GLY A 40 -6.64 19.03 -7.42
N THR A 41 -6.10 17.80 -7.32
CA THR A 41 -6.64 16.61 -7.97
C THR A 41 -7.99 16.22 -7.38
N LEU A 42 -8.18 16.36 -6.06
CA LEU A 42 -9.47 16.12 -5.40
C LEU A 42 -10.54 17.13 -5.87
N LEU A 43 -10.20 18.42 -5.90
CA LEU A 43 -11.12 19.47 -6.37
C LEU A 43 -11.47 19.33 -7.86
N ASN A 44 -10.48 19.01 -8.69
CA ASN A 44 -10.71 18.75 -10.11
C ASN A 44 -11.58 17.50 -10.33
N SER A 45 -11.34 16.43 -9.56
CA SER A 45 -12.13 15.21 -9.63
C SER A 45 -13.58 15.44 -9.19
N TRP A 46 -13.80 16.27 -8.15
CA TRP A 46 -15.15 16.61 -7.71
C TRP A 46 -15.90 17.47 -8.74
N LYS A 47 -15.23 18.41 -9.41
CA LYS A 47 -15.86 19.29 -10.40
C LYS A 47 -16.12 18.59 -11.74
N ASN A 48 -15.18 17.77 -12.21
CA ASN A 48 -15.14 17.28 -13.59
C ASN A 48 -15.31 15.75 -13.70
N GLY A 49 -15.17 15.02 -12.61
CA GLY A 49 -15.25 13.57 -12.57
C GLY A 49 -16.58 13.05 -12.02
N GLU A 50 -17.02 11.92 -12.56
CA GLU A 50 -18.04 11.05 -12.00
C GLU A 50 -17.34 9.90 -11.26
N GLN A 51 -17.69 9.69 -9.99
CA GLN A 51 -17.17 8.56 -9.21
C GLN A 51 -17.90 7.29 -9.66
N VAL A 52 -17.14 6.31 -10.15
CA VAL A 52 -17.71 5.09 -10.74
C VAL A 52 -17.65 3.91 -9.76
N GLY A 53 -16.65 3.88 -8.87
CA GLY A 53 -16.56 2.85 -7.83
C GLY A 53 -15.37 3.00 -6.90
N GLU A 54 -15.24 2.03 -6.00
CA GLU A 54 -14.15 1.90 -5.02
C GLU A 54 -13.71 0.44 -4.97
N ASP A 55 -12.41 0.19 -4.83
CA ASP A 55 -11.86 -1.16 -4.63
C ASP A 55 -11.74 -1.55 -3.15
N GLY A 56 -11.40 -2.81 -2.87
CA GLY A 56 -11.19 -3.30 -1.51
C GLY A 56 -10.02 -2.64 -0.76
N LEU A 57 -9.10 -1.98 -1.48
CA LEU A 57 -7.98 -1.23 -0.90
C LEU A 57 -8.38 0.23 -0.59
N GLY A 58 -9.58 0.65 -0.98
CA GLY A 58 -10.12 1.99 -0.82
C GLY A 58 -9.63 3.01 -1.85
N ASN A 59 -9.06 2.56 -2.97
CA ASN A 59 -8.81 3.44 -4.11
C ASN A 59 -10.13 3.73 -4.83
N ARG A 60 -10.32 5.00 -5.22
CA ARG A 60 -11.56 5.47 -5.84
C ARG A 60 -11.34 5.74 -7.32
N TYR A 61 -12.25 5.27 -8.14
CA TYR A 61 -12.15 5.33 -9.60
C TYR A 61 -13.11 6.36 -10.17
N PHE A 62 -12.61 7.17 -11.10
CA PHE A 62 -13.34 8.29 -11.69
C PHE A 62 -13.29 8.24 -13.21
N ARG A 63 -14.37 8.68 -13.83
CA ARG A 63 -14.49 8.89 -15.27
C ARG A 63 -14.88 10.34 -15.53
N SER A 64 -14.32 10.94 -16.57
CA SER A 64 -14.76 12.26 -17.02
C SER A 64 -16.19 12.19 -17.59
N ARG A 65 -16.97 13.25 -17.44
CA ARG A 65 -18.33 13.32 -18.00
C ARG A 65 -18.38 13.18 -19.53
N ASP A 66 -17.29 13.53 -20.21
CA ASP A 66 -17.14 13.34 -21.65
C ASP A 66 -16.72 11.91 -22.05
N GLY A 67 -16.50 11.02 -21.06
CA GLY A 67 -16.08 9.63 -21.27
C GLY A 67 -14.64 9.44 -21.74
N LYS A 68 -13.89 10.51 -22.04
CA LYS A 68 -12.58 10.43 -22.70
C LYS A 68 -11.43 10.08 -21.76
N ARG A 69 -11.61 10.30 -20.46
CA ARG A 69 -10.57 10.14 -19.44
C ARG A 69 -11.06 9.33 -18.27
N ARG A 70 -10.22 8.41 -17.81
CA ARG A 70 -10.41 7.60 -16.59
C ARG A 70 -9.18 7.80 -15.72
N TRP A 71 -9.37 7.91 -14.41
CA TRP A 71 -8.27 8.04 -13.45
C TRP A 71 -8.65 7.43 -12.11
N VAL A 72 -7.62 7.18 -11.29
CA VAL A 72 -7.74 6.61 -9.95
C VAL A 72 -7.19 7.58 -8.92
N LEU A 73 -7.86 7.64 -7.76
CA LEU A 73 -7.39 8.34 -6.57
C LEU A 73 -7.01 7.30 -5.53
N TYR A 74 -5.71 7.10 -5.36
CA TYR A 74 -5.17 6.13 -4.41
C TYR A 74 -5.40 6.55 -2.96
N LYS A 75 -5.59 5.54 -2.10
CA LYS A 75 -5.62 5.72 -0.65
C LYS A 75 -4.22 5.50 -0.07
N GLY A 76 -3.52 6.60 0.20
CA GLY A 76 -2.15 6.61 0.73
C GLY A 76 -1.11 6.79 -0.37
N SER A 77 -0.04 5.98 -0.34
CA SER A 77 1.06 6.06 -1.30
C SER A 77 0.58 5.85 -2.74
N ASN A 78 0.99 6.76 -3.62
CA ASN A 78 0.64 6.77 -5.03
C ASN A 78 1.53 5.80 -5.81
N ASP A 79 1.09 4.55 -5.93
CA ASP A 79 1.77 3.51 -6.71
C ASP A 79 0.78 2.84 -7.67
N ALA A 80 1.13 2.83 -8.96
CA ALA A 80 0.33 2.24 -10.02
C ALA A 80 0.10 0.74 -9.85
N SER A 81 1.03 0.04 -9.20
CA SER A 81 0.93 -1.41 -8.99
C SER A 81 -0.14 -1.81 -7.98
N ARG A 82 -0.71 -0.85 -7.24
CA ARG A 82 -1.77 -1.07 -6.25
C ARG A 82 -3.17 -1.18 -6.84
N VAL A 83 -3.33 -0.91 -8.14
CA VAL A 83 -4.60 -1.11 -8.83
C VAL A 83 -4.81 -2.61 -9.00
N PRO A 84 -5.91 -3.19 -8.50
CA PRO A 84 -6.14 -4.61 -8.66
C PRO A 84 -6.51 -4.94 -10.12
N PRO A 85 -6.32 -6.19 -10.58
CA PRO A 85 -6.45 -6.57 -11.99
C PRO A 85 -7.80 -6.20 -12.61
N GLU A 86 -8.87 -6.30 -11.84
CA GLU A 86 -10.22 -5.96 -12.25
C GLU A 86 -10.37 -4.48 -12.66
N TRP A 87 -9.76 -3.58 -11.89
CA TRP A 87 -9.83 -2.15 -12.15
C TRP A 87 -8.77 -1.70 -13.14
N HIS A 88 -7.67 -2.44 -13.26
CA HIS A 88 -6.62 -2.17 -14.23
C HIS A 88 -7.16 -2.25 -15.67
N GLY A 89 -7.90 -3.30 -16.02
CA GLY A 89 -8.48 -3.43 -17.36
C GLY A 89 -9.45 -2.29 -17.72
N TRP A 90 -10.30 -1.87 -16.77
CA TRP A 90 -11.21 -0.74 -16.96
C TRP A 90 -10.46 0.58 -17.10
N LEU A 91 -9.43 0.81 -16.28
CA LEU A 91 -8.63 2.04 -16.32
C LEU A 91 -7.91 2.21 -17.67
N HIS A 92 -7.44 1.10 -18.24
CA HIS A 92 -6.73 1.06 -19.52
C HIS A 92 -7.64 0.92 -20.75
N GLY A 93 -8.98 0.90 -20.57
CA GLY A 93 -9.92 0.83 -21.69
C GLY A 93 -9.98 -0.53 -22.37
N THR A 94 -9.58 -1.61 -21.69
CA THR A 94 -9.78 -2.99 -22.18
C THR A 94 -11.26 -3.34 -22.24
N PHE A 95 -12.06 -2.79 -21.32
CA PHE A 95 -13.52 -2.89 -21.29
C PHE A 95 -14.12 -1.56 -20.81
N ASP A 96 -15.30 -1.24 -21.32
CA ASP A 96 -16.02 0.00 -21.00
C ASP A 96 -16.92 -0.12 -19.77
N GLU A 97 -17.43 -1.32 -19.56
CA GLU A 97 -18.32 -1.71 -18.47
C GLU A 97 -17.56 -1.81 -17.14
N LEU A 98 -18.30 -1.72 -16.02
CA LEU A 98 -17.67 -1.75 -14.71
C LEU A 98 -17.20 -3.17 -14.35
N PRO A 99 -16.10 -3.30 -13.59
CA PRO A 99 -15.61 -4.61 -13.19
C PRO A 99 -16.64 -5.42 -12.38
N SER A 100 -17.53 -4.74 -11.65
CA SER A 100 -18.64 -5.36 -10.91
C SER A 100 -19.72 -5.99 -11.79
N GLU A 101 -19.83 -5.57 -13.05
CA GLU A 101 -20.88 -6.01 -13.98
C GLU A 101 -20.40 -7.15 -14.89
N VAL A 102 -19.13 -7.13 -15.27
CA VAL A 102 -18.58 -8.04 -16.30
C VAL A 102 -17.83 -9.22 -15.71
N LEU A 103 -17.18 -9.04 -14.56
CA LEU A 103 -16.19 -10.01 -14.12
C LEU A 103 -16.85 -11.25 -13.51
N PRO A 104 -16.39 -12.45 -13.90
CA PRO A 104 -16.84 -13.68 -13.27
C PRO A 104 -16.35 -13.74 -11.82
N ALA A 105 -17.04 -14.53 -11.00
CA ALA A 105 -16.61 -14.77 -9.63
C ALA A 105 -15.15 -15.29 -9.58
N PRO A 106 -14.37 -14.85 -8.58
CA PRO A 106 -12.97 -15.24 -8.43
C PRO A 106 -12.84 -16.76 -8.32
N ARG A 107 -11.84 -17.30 -9.02
CA ARG A 107 -11.56 -18.74 -9.05
C ARG A 107 -10.77 -19.15 -7.79
N PRO A 108 -10.88 -20.39 -7.31
CA PRO A 108 -10.23 -20.79 -6.06
C PRO A 108 -8.69 -20.80 -6.11
N TRP A 109 -8.10 -20.84 -7.31
CA TRP A 109 -6.65 -20.76 -7.50
C TRP A 109 -6.15 -19.32 -7.74
N LEU A 110 -7.05 -18.33 -7.76
CA LEU A 110 -6.69 -16.94 -7.99
C LEU A 110 -6.07 -16.38 -6.70
N ALA A 111 -4.82 -15.93 -6.78
CA ALA A 111 -4.16 -15.25 -5.68
C ALA A 111 -4.72 -13.84 -5.50
N GLU A 112 -4.68 -13.34 -4.26
CA GLU A 112 -5.09 -11.97 -3.97
C GLU A 112 -4.14 -10.94 -4.61
N PRO A 113 -4.67 -9.82 -5.13
CA PRO A 113 -3.85 -8.75 -5.70
C PRO A 113 -2.85 -8.21 -4.68
N THR A 114 -1.56 -8.39 -4.96
CA THR A 114 -0.48 -7.84 -4.15
C THR A 114 0.26 -6.78 -4.96
N PRO A 115 0.54 -5.59 -4.39
CA PRO A 115 1.31 -4.57 -5.09
C PRO A 115 2.74 -5.01 -5.34
N ASN A 116 3.45 -4.28 -6.20
CA ASN A 116 4.85 -4.56 -6.49
C ASN A 116 5.72 -4.31 -5.25
N LEU A 117 6.34 -5.38 -4.74
CA LEU A 117 7.21 -5.35 -3.56
C LEU A 117 8.70 -5.11 -3.90
N THR A 118 9.03 -4.77 -5.15
CA THR A 118 10.41 -4.50 -5.58
C THR A 118 11.05 -3.40 -4.72
N GLY A 119 12.31 -3.59 -4.30
CA GLY A 119 13.01 -2.65 -3.43
C GLY A 119 12.56 -2.66 -1.97
N SER A 120 11.57 -3.48 -1.60
CA SER A 120 11.17 -3.71 -0.22
C SER A 120 11.77 -5.01 0.34
N LEU A 121 11.66 -5.21 1.66
CA LEU A 121 12.08 -6.45 2.31
C LEU A 121 11.32 -7.69 1.78
N GLY A 122 10.08 -7.50 1.32
CA GLY A 122 9.20 -8.54 0.77
C GLY A 122 9.40 -8.83 -0.72
N ALA A 123 10.43 -8.28 -1.36
CA ALA A 123 10.71 -8.55 -2.77
C ALA A 123 10.92 -10.05 -3.02
N TYR A 124 10.42 -10.55 -4.15
CA TYR A 124 10.68 -11.92 -4.58
C TYR A 124 12.18 -12.12 -4.82
N ARG A 125 12.72 -13.21 -4.29
CA ARG A 125 14.12 -13.61 -4.48
C ARG A 125 14.17 -15.03 -5.05
N PRO A 126 14.94 -15.27 -6.12
CA PRO A 126 15.07 -16.62 -6.67
C PRO A 126 15.74 -17.58 -5.67
N ALA A 127 15.52 -18.88 -5.85
CA ALA A 127 16.24 -19.89 -5.09
C ALA A 127 17.76 -19.73 -5.34
N GLY A 128 18.55 -19.76 -4.27
CA GLY A 128 19.99 -19.53 -4.35
C GLY A 128 20.43 -18.08 -4.16
N ALA A 129 19.51 -17.10 -4.12
CA ALA A 129 19.86 -15.75 -3.72
C ALA A 129 20.40 -15.74 -2.28
N LEU A 130 21.53 -15.08 -2.05
CA LEU A 130 22.16 -14.99 -0.73
C LEU A 130 21.20 -14.42 0.32
N GLU A 131 20.45 -13.39 -0.06
CA GLU A 131 19.43 -12.75 0.79
C GLU A 131 18.23 -13.65 1.13
N ARG A 132 18.00 -14.75 0.39
CA ARG A 132 16.97 -15.77 0.69
C ARG A 132 17.53 -16.97 1.47
N GLY A 133 18.80 -16.93 1.85
CA GLY A 133 19.48 -18.02 2.56
C GLY A 133 20.33 -18.93 1.67
N GLY A 134 20.61 -18.55 0.41
CA GLY A 134 21.65 -19.20 -0.42
C GLY A 134 21.39 -20.65 -0.85
N HIS A 135 20.27 -21.25 -0.43
CA HIS A 135 19.86 -22.58 -0.86
C HIS A 135 19.43 -22.54 -2.34
N ARG A 136 20.34 -22.96 -3.21
CA ARG A 136 20.08 -23.15 -4.64
C ARG A 136 19.11 -24.32 -4.80
N ALA A 137 18.27 -24.27 -5.85
CA ALA A 137 17.53 -25.46 -6.25
C ALA A 137 18.54 -26.59 -6.50
N ALA A 138 18.23 -27.81 -6.05
CA ALA A 138 19.07 -28.97 -6.32
C ALA A 138 19.29 -29.07 -7.83
N ALA A 139 20.53 -29.25 -8.26
CA ALA A 139 20.82 -29.46 -9.66
C ALA A 139 20.08 -30.74 -10.10
N THR A 140 19.39 -30.70 -11.25
CA THR A 140 18.67 -31.85 -11.83
C THR A 140 19.60 -32.99 -12.28
N GLY A 141 20.91 -32.84 -12.12
CA GLY A 141 21.86 -33.89 -12.47
C GLY A 141 21.83 -35.00 -11.42
N ASP A 142 21.78 -36.25 -11.88
CA ASP A 142 21.92 -37.46 -11.04
C ASP A 142 23.32 -37.60 -10.41
N TYR A 143 24.16 -36.58 -10.53
CA TYR A 143 25.51 -36.59 -10.03
C TYR A 143 25.53 -36.26 -8.54
N GLU A 144 25.94 -37.23 -7.73
CA GLU A 144 26.33 -37.03 -6.34
C GLU A 144 27.86 -36.91 -6.25
N ALA A 145 28.33 -35.82 -5.65
CA ALA A 145 29.76 -35.65 -5.43
C ALA A 145 30.25 -36.63 -4.35
N TRP A 146 31.30 -37.38 -4.66
CA TRP A 146 31.95 -38.29 -3.71
C TRP A 146 32.43 -37.54 -2.46
N ARG A 147 32.12 -38.08 -1.26
CA ARG A 147 32.54 -37.54 0.05
C ARG A 147 33.37 -38.58 0.81
N PRO A 148 34.64 -38.30 1.14
CA PRO A 148 35.45 -39.24 1.92
C PRO A 148 34.90 -39.37 3.34
N GLY A 149 34.75 -40.62 3.84
CA GLY A 149 34.31 -40.92 5.21
C GLY A 149 32.79 -40.96 5.44
N ALA A 150 31.99 -41.06 4.37
CA ALA A 150 30.57 -41.39 4.48
C ALA A 150 30.39 -42.92 4.60
N GLU A 151 30.73 -43.46 5.77
CA GLU A 151 30.48 -44.84 6.19
C GLU A 151 29.76 -44.85 7.55
#